data_AF-A0A928MJ14-F1
#
_entry.id   AF-A0A928MJ14-F1
#
_cell.length_a   1.000
_cell.length_b   1.000
_cell.length_c   1.000
_cell.angle_alpha   90.00
_cell.angle_beta   90.00
_cell.angle_gamma   90.00
#
_symmetry.space_group_name_H-M   'P 1'
#
loop_
_entity.id
_entity.type
_entity.pdbx_description
1 polymer ?
#
loop_
_entity_poly.entity_id
_entity_poly.type
_entity_poly.pdbx_seq_one_letter_code
_entity_poly.pdbx_strand_id
1 'polypeptide(L)'
;MGNNGCEVIAVYNALQSLGRPTPLAEVADALERRGLLFNGFGGTNLPAVAGYLRARGVEVTVLRRRARAGFDAALNASGCAILSFWTGATLRRRGGDWNTLHTVFLRRTPEGVEVCNCVNDSPVPYTFGSVADLLRRFGDAPVCLFALKSG
;
A
#
# COMPACT_ATOMS: atom_id res chain seq x y z
N MET A 1 -5.03 5.93 18.24
CA MET A 1 -3.63 6.23 17.87
C MET A 1 -3.35 5.55 16.53
N GLY A 2 -3.19 6.31 15.45
CA GLY A 2 -2.87 5.75 14.13
C GLY A 2 -1.40 5.37 14.09
N ASN A 3 -1.09 4.07 14.02
CA ASN A 3 0.31 3.61 14.10
C ASN A 3 1.07 3.89 12.80
N ASN A 4 2.19 4.58 12.96
CA ASN A 4 3.11 5.07 11.94
C ASN A 4 3.91 3.92 11.28
N GLY A 5 3.27 3.04 10.51
CA GLY A 5 3.98 1.91 9.90
C GLY A 5 3.26 1.20 8.74
N CYS A 6 2.15 1.72 8.22
CA CYS A 6 1.40 1.04 7.17
C CYS A 6 2.22 0.90 5.88
N GLU A 7 3.09 1.87 5.58
CA GLU A 7 4.05 1.81 4.49
C GLU A 7 5.10 0.72 4.68
N VAL A 8 5.65 0.62 5.88
CA VAL A 8 6.68 -0.35 6.24
C VAL A 8 6.11 -1.77 6.07
N ILE A 9 4.90 -2.00 6.60
CA ILE A 9 4.21 -3.29 6.49
C ILE A 9 3.86 -3.59 5.03
N ALA A 10 3.37 -2.62 4.26
CA ALA A 10 3.04 -2.82 2.86
C ALA A 10 4.27 -3.18 2.03
N VAL A 11 5.40 -2.50 2.25
CA VAL A 11 6.68 -2.80 1.56
C VAL A 11 7.22 -4.15 1.99
N TYR A 12 7.15 -4.49 3.28
CA TYR A 12 7.53 -5.80 3.79
C TYR A 12 6.71 -6.91 3.12
N ASN A 13 5.38 -6.79 3.08
CA ASN A 13 4.50 -7.76 2.43
C ASN A 13 4.77 -7.88 0.92
N ALA A 14 5.05 -6.76 0.25
CA ALA A 14 5.42 -6.77 -1.17
C ALA A 14 6.71 -7.55 -1.41
N LEU A 15 7.75 -7.30 -0.61
CA LEU A 15 9.02 -8.00 -0.72
C LEU A 15 8.88 -9.51 -0.43
N GLN A 16 8.08 -9.88 0.57
CA GLN A 16 7.73 -11.27 0.83
C GLN A 16 7.03 -11.92 -0.37
N SER A 17 6.02 -11.25 -0.93
CA SER A 17 5.25 -11.76 -2.07
C SER A 17 6.07 -11.88 -3.36
N LEU A 18 7.12 -11.07 -3.51
CA LEU A 18 8.03 -11.09 -4.66
C LEU A 18 9.20 -12.08 -4.48
N GLY A 19 9.21 -12.88 -3.41
CA GLY A 19 10.28 -13.84 -3.12
C GLY A 19 11.60 -13.18 -2.69
N ARG A 20 11.53 -11.96 -2.15
CA ARG A 20 12.67 -11.15 -1.70
C ARG A 20 12.54 -10.84 -0.20
N PRO A 21 12.41 -11.85 0.68
CA PRO A 21 12.18 -11.64 2.10
C PRO A 21 13.25 -10.72 2.69
N THR A 22 12.83 -9.65 3.35
CA THR A 22 13.71 -8.68 4.01
C THR A 22 13.20 -8.48 5.44
N PRO A 23 14.08 -8.45 6.47
CA PRO A 23 13.65 -8.21 7.84
C PRO A 23 12.84 -6.92 7.98
N LEU A 24 11.72 -6.97 8.72
CA LEU A 24 10.86 -5.81 8.91
C LEU A 24 11.63 -4.60 9.48
N ALA A 25 12.56 -4.84 10.41
CA ALA A 25 13.42 -3.81 10.98
C ALA A 25 14.29 -3.12 9.93
N GLU A 26 14.82 -3.85 8.94
CA GLU A 26 15.59 -3.25 7.84
C GLU A 26 14.71 -2.39 6.94
N VAL A 27 13.48 -2.84 6.66
CA VAL A 27 12.50 -2.05 5.90
C VAL A 27 12.15 -0.76 6.65
N ALA A 28 11.89 -0.85 7.96
CA ALA A 28 11.58 0.29 8.80
C ALA A 28 12.73 1.30 8.81
N ASP A 29 13.94 0.84 9.14
CA ASP A 29 15.15 1.65 9.26
C ASP A 29 15.53 2.33 7.92
N ALA A 30 15.27 1.68 6.79
CA ALA A 30 15.50 2.26 5.48
C ALA A 30 14.46 3.32 5.07
N LEU A 31 13.19 3.13 5.44
CA LEU A 31 12.11 4.08 5.11
C LEU A 31 12.09 5.26 6.09
N GLU A 32 12.41 5.05 7.36
CA GLU A 32 12.56 6.09 8.38
C GLU A 32 13.71 7.03 8.06
N ARG A 33 14.90 6.49 7.72
CA ARG A 33 16.08 7.30 7.33
C ARG A 33 15.89 8.10 6.03
N ARG A 34 14.95 7.71 5.17
CA ARG A 34 14.65 8.39 3.89
C ARG A 34 13.48 9.38 3.98
N GLY A 35 13.06 9.71 5.20
CA GLY A 35 12.06 10.72 5.47
C GLY A 35 10.65 10.16 5.35
N LEU A 36 10.15 9.58 6.45
CA LEU A 36 8.72 9.64 6.75
C LEU A 36 8.36 11.12 6.88
N LEU A 37 7.54 11.64 5.97
CA LEU A 37 7.10 13.03 6.03
C LEU A 37 6.36 13.27 7.36
N PHE A 38 6.80 14.27 8.12
CA PHE A 38 6.18 14.72 9.36
C PHE A 38 6.04 13.66 10.47
N ASN A 39 7.09 12.88 10.78
CA ASN A 39 7.05 11.96 11.93
C ASN A 39 5.85 10.97 11.88
N GLY A 40 5.41 10.60 10.67
CA GLY A 40 4.25 9.72 10.43
C GLY A 40 2.89 10.42 10.27
N PHE A 41 2.79 11.74 10.49
CA PHE A 41 1.53 12.48 10.31
C PHE A 41 1.21 12.84 8.84
N GLY A 42 2.18 12.79 7.93
CA GLY A 42 2.02 13.21 6.52
C GLY A 42 1.89 12.07 5.51
N GLY A 43 2.07 10.82 5.95
CA GLY A 43 2.04 9.64 5.09
C GLY A 43 3.33 9.35 4.30
N THR A 44 3.26 8.35 3.42
CA THR A 44 4.35 7.82 2.59
C THR A 44 5.10 8.86 1.77
N ASN A 45 6.43 8.90 1.90
CA ASN A 45 7.29 9.48 0.87
C ASN A 45 7.33 8.53 -0.35
N LEU A 46 6.42 8.76 -1.30
CA LEU A 46 6.20 7.92 -2.48
C LEU A 46 7.49 7.69 -3.31
N PRO A 47 8.32 8.71 -3.60
CA PRO A 47 9.64 8.52 -4.18
C PRO A 47 10.56 7.57 -3.39
N ALA A 48 10.57 7.68 -2.05
CA ALA A 48 11.44 6.85 -1.21
C ALA A 48 11.05 5.36 -1.29
N VAL A 49 9.74 5.04 -1.26
CA VAL A 49 9.25 3.67 -1.42
C VAL A 49 9.62 3.11 -2.79
N ALA A 50 9.35 3.84 -3.87
CA ALA A 50 9.70 3.39 -5.21
C ALA A 50 11.21 3.20 -5.38
N GLY A 51 12.02 4.12 -4.85
CA GLY A 51 13.48 4.01 -4.88
C GLY A 51 14.01 2.83 -4.04
N TYR A 52 13.41 2.57 -2.88
CA TYR A 52 13.77 1.44 -2.01
C TYR A 52 13.49 0.09 -2.68
N LEU A 53 12.32 -0.05 -3.32
CA LEU A 53 11.93 -1.25 -4.06
C LEU A 53 12.81 -1.46 -5.30
N ARG A 54 13.05 -0.41 -6.10
CA ARG A 54 13.93 -0.48 -7.29
C ARG A 54 15.36 -0.87 -6.93
N ALA A 55 15.90 -0.35 -5.82
CA ALA A 55 17.22 -0.74 -5.34
C ALA A 55 17.35 -2.24 -4.99
N ARG A 56 16.21 -2.94 -4.82
CA ARG A 56 16.13 -4.39 -4.57
C ARG A 56 15.74 -5.20 -5.82
N GLY A 57 15.83 -4.61 -7.01
CA GLY A 57 15.52 -5.29 -8.28
C GLY A 57 14.03 -5.49 -8.51
N VAL A 58 13.17 -4.70 -7.86
CA VAL A 58 11.73 -4.69 -8.15
C VAL A 58 11.44 -3.67 -9.24
N GLU A 59 10.76 -4.10 -10.29
CA GLU A 59 10.21 -3.18 -11.27
C GLU A 59 9.00 -2.46 -10.68
N VAL A 60 9.03 -1.13 -10.67
CA VAL A 60 7.99 -0.30 -10.07
C VAL A 60 7.40 0.64 -11.11
N THR A 61 6.13 0.41 -11.45
CA THR A 61 5.32 1.33 -12.27
C THR A 61 4.40 2.16 -11.36
N VAL A 62 4.51 3.49 -11.44
CA VAL A 62 3.73 4.40 -10.57
C VAL A 62 2.53 4.95 -11.33
N LEU A 63 1.32 4.61 -10.88
CA LEU A 63 0.07 5.19 -11.38
C LEU A 63 -0.46 6.20 -10.36
N ARG A 64 -0.60 7.47 -10.76
CA ARG A 64 -1.17 8.53 -9.91
C ARG A 64 -2.70 8.54 -9.99
N ARG A 65 -3.36 9.24 -9.06
CA ARG A 65 -4.84 9.42 -8.98
C ARG A 65 -5.55 9.58 -10.33
N ARG A 66 -5.01 10.40 -11.25
CA ARG A 66 -5.60 10.64 -12.59
C ARG A 66 -5.75 9.36 -13.44
N ALA A 67 -4.95 8.33 -13.15
CA ALA A 67 -4.97 7.04 -13.82
C ALA A 67 -5.74 5.97 -13.03
N ARG A 68 -6.64 6.37 -12.12
CA ARG A 68 -7.44 5.44 -11.28
C ARG A 68 -8.12 4.34 -12.09
N ALA A 69 -8.63 4.66 -13.28
CA ALA A 69 -9.29 3.68 -14.15
C ALA A 69 -8.36 2.53 -14.60
N GLY A 70 -7.04 2.74 -14.58
CA GLY A 70 -6.05 1.73 -14.93
C GLY A 70 -5.51 0.92 -13.75
N PHE A 71 -6.00 1.14 -12.52
CA PHE A 71 -5.43 0.49 -11.33
C PHE A 71 -5.64 -1.03 -11.33
N ASP A 72 -6.85 -1.49 -11.63
CA ASP A 72 -7.15 -2.91 -11.74
C ASP A 72 -6.36 -3.57 -12.87
N ALA A 73 -6.26 -2.91 -14.03
CA ALA A 73 -5.46 -3.42 -15.15
C ALA A 73 -3.97 -3.53 -14.78
N ALA A 74 -3.43 -2.53 -14.08
CA ALA A 74 -2.04 -2.54 -13.62
C ALA A 74 -1.80 -3.68 -12.60
N LEU A 75 -2.69 -3.84 -11.61
CA LEU A 75 -2.60 -4.93 -10.64
C LEU A 75 -2.72 -6.31 -11.32
N ASN A 76 -3.63 -6.47 -12.27
CA ASN A 76 -3.78 -7.73 -13.01
C ASN A 76 -2.52 -8.06 -13.81
N ALA A 77 -1.90 -7.05 -14.43
CA ALA A 77 -0.68 -7.23 -15.22
C ALA A 77 0.57 -7.49 -14.37
N SER A 78 0.60 -7.00 -13.12
CA SER A 78 1.76 -7.11 -12.22
C SER A 78 1.63 -8.22 -11.17
N GLY A 79 0.42 -8.70 -10.90
CA GLY A 79 0.13 -9.70 -9.86
C GLY A 79 0.10 -9.12 -8.44
N CYS A 80 0.88 -8.08 -8.15
CA CYS A 80 0.83 -7.39 -6.87
C CYS A 80 1.10 -5.88 -7.00
N ALA A 81 0.68 -5.12 -5.99
CA ALA A 81 0.83 -3.67 -5.94
C ALA A 81 0.86 -3.13 -4.50
N ILE A 82 1.34 -1.90 -4.34
CA ILE A 82 1.12 -1.10 -3.13
C ILE A 82 0.19 0.05 -3.49
N LEU A 83 -0.87 0.26 -2.71
CA LEU A 83 -1.84 1.33 -2.93
C LEU A 83 -1.84 2.28 -1.75
N SER A 84 -1.73 3.58 -2.03
CA SER A 84 -1.92 4.64 -1.04
C SER A 84 -3.20 5.44 -1.35
N PHE A 85 -4.05 5.65 -0.35
CA PHE A 85 -5.32 6.36 -0.47
C PHE A 85 -5.70 7.08 0.82
N TRP A 86 -6.51 8.14 0.70
CA TRP A 86 -7.10 8.81 1.85
C TRP A 86 -8.25 7.97 2.39
N THR A 87 -8.21 7.66 3.69
CA THR A 87 -9.26 6.90 4.36
C THR A 87 -10.59 7.65 4.32
N GLY A 88 -11.67 6.92 4.05
CA GLY A 88 -13.03 7.47 3.98
C GLY A 88 -13.84 7.31 5.27
N ALA A 89 -15.09 7.77 5.24
CA ALA A 89 -16.02 7.78 6.39
C ALA A 89 -16.14 6.46 7.16
N THR A 90 -16.03 5.34 6.46
CA THR A 90 -16.17 3.99 7.02
C THR A 90 -15.06 3.68 8.04
N LEU A 91 -13.83 4.14 7.79
CA LEU A 91 -12.72 3.99 8.75
C LEU A 91 -12.80 5.03 9.87
N ARG A 92 -13.37 6.21 9.60
CA ARG A 92 -13.63 7.24 10.62
C ARG A 92 -14.51 6.70 11.76
N ARG A 93 -15.57 5.95 11.41
CA ARG A 93 -16.51 5.36 12.39
C ARG A 93 -15.92 4.23 13.25
N ARG A 94 -14.72 3.73 12.93
CA ARG A 94 -14.02 2.67 13.69
C ARG A 94 -12.92 3.22 14.60
N GLY A 95 -12.95 4.52 14.93
CA GLY A 95 -12.00 5.16 15.86
C GLY A 95 -10.87 5.93 15.20
N GLY A 96 -11.03 6.34 13.94
CA GLY A 96 -10.08 7.21 13.23
C GLY A 96 -10.55 8.65 13.21
N ASP A 97 -9.86 9.54 13.93
CA ASP A 97 -10.31 10.93 14.12
C ASP A 97 -10.14 11.83 12.87
N TRP A 98 -9.47 11.37 11.80
CA TRP A 98 -9.12 12.22 10.63
C TRP A 98 -9.01 11.42 9.32
N ASN A 99 -9.12 12.10 8.17
CA ASN A 99 -8.75 11.56 6.85
C ASN A 99 -7.23 11.35 6.80
N THR A 100 -6.77 10.20 7.27
CA THR A 100 -5.35 9.82 7.22
C THR A 100 -5.02 9.19 5.88
N LEU A 101 -3.79 9.40 5.41
CA LEU A 101 -3.26 8.61 4.31
C LEU A 101 -3.04 7.19 4.81
N HIS A 102 -3.51 6.20 4.05
CA HIS A 102 -3.31 4.80 4.35
C HIS A 102 -2.67 4.08 3.17
N THR A 103 -1.71 3.22 3.46
CA THR A 103 -0.94 2.46 2.47
C THR A 103 -1.11 0.97 2.72
N VAL A 104 -1.54 0.23 1.72
CA VAL A 104 -1.81 -1.22 1.78
C VAL A 104 -1.06 -1.98 0.71
N PHE A 105 -0.76 -3.23 1.00
CA PHE A 105 -0.32 -4.19 0.00
C PHE A 105 -1.51 -4.91 -0.64
N LEU A 106 -1.48 -5.03 -1.96
CA LEU A 106 -2.48 -5.70 -2.79
C LEU A 106 -1.82 -6.89 -3.51
N ARG A 107 -2.52 -8.01 -3.54
CA ARG A 107 -2.16 -9.17 -4.35
C ARG A 107 -3.37 -9.67 -5.13
N ARG A 108 -3.16 -10.00 -6.40
CA ARG A 108 -4.19 -10.64 -7.21
C ARG A 108 -4.27 -12.12 -6.85
N THR A 109 -5.48 -12.60 -6.58
CA THR A 109 -5.79 -14.01 -6.37
C THR A 109 -6.89 -14.44 -7.36
N PRO A 110 -7.17 -15.75 -7.50
CA PRO A 110 -8.30 -16.23 -8.29
C PRO A 110 -9.65 -15.65 -7.83
N GLU A 111 -9.81 -15.42 -6.53
CA GLU A 111 -11.04 -14.95 -5.89
C GLU A 111 -11.20 -13.43 -5.95
N GLY A 112 -10.13 -12.69 -6.28
CA GLY A 112 -10.18 -11.23 -6.41
C GLY A 112 -8.88 -10.53 -6.06
N VAL A 113 -9.00 -9.44 -5.31
CA VAL A 113 -7.91 -8.63 -4.79
C VAL A 113 -7.81 -8.87 -3.30
N GLU A 114 -6.76 -9.57 -2.88
CA GLU A 114 -6.40 -9.72 -1.49
C GLU A 114 -5.64 -8.46 -1.03
N VAL A 115 -6.02 -7.97 0.14
CA VAL A 115 -5.51 -6.72 0.71
C VAL A 115 -5.00 -7.03 2.10
N CYS A 116 -3.68 -6.95 2.24
CA CYS A 116 -3.04 -7.05 3.53
C CYS A 116 -3.09 -5.70 4.24
N ASN A 117 -2.96 -5.71 5.57
CA ASN A 117 -2.81 -4.53 6.40
C ASN A 117 -3.90 -3.44 6.22
N CYS A 118 -5.13 -3.85 5.89
CA CYS A 118 -6.25 -2.97 5.57
C CYS A 118 -6.86 -2.23 6.78
N VAL A 119 -6.64 -2.74 7.99
CA VAL A 119 -6.93 -2.09 9.28
C VAL A 119 -5.82 -2.48 10.27
N ASN A 120 -5.49 -1.58 11.21
CA ASN A 120 -4.34 -1.73 12.12
C ASN A 120 -4.41 -2.98 13.01
N ASP A 121 -5.60 -3.56 13.19
CA ASP A 121 -5.88 -4.54 14.25
C ASP A 121 -6.23 -5.93 13.69
N SER A 122 -6.17 -6.12 12.37
CA SER A 122 -6.49 -7.40 11.73
C SER A 122 -5.24 -8.00 11.06
N PRO A 123 -4.73 -9.14 11.56
CA PRO A 123 -3.69 -9.90 10.85
C PRO A 123 -4.24 -10.61 9.60
N VAL A 124 -5.57 -10.68 9.48
CA VAL A 124 -6.25 -11.38 8.38
C VAL A 124 -6.40 -10.44 7.18
N PRO A 125 -5.97 -10.86 5.97
CA PRO A 125 -6.24 -10.13 4.73
C PRO A 125 -7.74 -10.02 4.43
N TYR A 126 -8.12 -8.97 3.71
CA TYR A 126 -9.48 -8.82 3.18
C TYR A 126 -9.49 -9.07 1.68
N THR A 127 -10.54 -9.72 1.17
CA THR A 127 -10.72 -9.93 -0.27
C THR A 127 -11.81 -9.02 -0.83
N PHE A 128 -11.51 -8.37 -1.95
CA PHE A 128 -12.44 -7.54 -2.73
C PHE A 128 -12.51 -8.03 -4.17
N GLY A 129 -13.58 -7.70 -4.90
CA GLY A 129 -13.65 -8.01 -6.33
C GLY A 129 -12.63 -7.22 -7.16
N SER A 130 -12.36 -5.98 -6.76
CA SER A 130 -11.49 -5.03 -7.47
C SER A 130 -10.85 -3.99 -6.53
N VAL A 131 -9.85 -3.27 -7.04
CA VAL A 131 -9.30 -2.07 -6.38
C VAL A 131 -10.37 -0.99 -6.24
N ALA A 132 -11.29 -0.89 -7.21
CA ALA A 132 -12.42 0.02 -7.13
C ALA A 132 -13.36 -0.32 -5.95
N ASP A 133 -13.61 -1.61 -5.66
CA ASP A 133 -14.42 -2.06 -4.52
C ASP A 133 -13.77 -1.71 -3.18
N LEU A 134 -12.47 -1.95 -3.05
CA LEU A 134 -11.70 -1.50 -1.89
C LEU A 134 -11.89 0.00 -1.67
N LEU A 135 -11.63 0.81 -2.71
CA LEU A 135 -11.73 2.26 -2.60
C LEU A 135 -13.16 2.68 -2.24
N ARG A 136 -14.21 2.09 -2.83
CA ARG A 136 -15.60 2.38 -2.46
C ARG A 136 -15.90 2.12 -0.98
N ARG A 137 -15.29 1.09 -0.40
CA ARG A 137 -15.54 0.70 0.99
C ARG A 137 -14.70 1.48 2.00
N PHE A 138 -13.43 1.70 1.69
CA PHE A 138 -12.43 2.15 2.65
C PHE A 138 -11.79 3.51 2.32
N GLY A 139 -11.90 4.01 1.09
CA GLY A 139 -11.21 5.23 0.65
C GLY A 139 -12.14 6.33 0.14
N ASP A 140 -11.80 7.59 0.44
CA ASP A 140 -12.46 8.73 -0.20
C ASP A 140 -11.75 9.09 -1.53
N ALA A 141 -10.41 8.94 -1.60
CA ALA A 141 -9.64 9.23 -2.82
C ALA A 141 -8.30 8.49 -2.89
N PRO A 142 -7.97 7.81 -4.01
CA PRO A 142 -6.63 7.24 -4.20
C PRO A 142 -5.59 8.34 -4.42
N VAL A 143 -4.39 8.13 -3.91
CA VAL A 143 -3.21 8.98 -4.18
C VAL A 143 -2.40 8.37 -5.30
N CYS A 144 -1.99 7.12 -5.15
CA CYS A 144 -1.26 6.38 -6.18
C CYS A 144 -1.29 4.86 -5.96
N LEU A 145 -0.96 4.14 -7.01
CA LEU A 145 -0.69 2.70 -7.00
C LEU A 145 0.71 2.45 -7.57
N PHE A 146 1.50 1.66 -6.85
CA PHE A 146 2.77 1.10 -7.31
C PHE A 146 2.51 -0.32 -7.80
N ALA A 147 2.45 -0.53 -9.11
CA ALA A 147 2.39 -1.87 -9.67
C ALA A 147 3.80 -2.48 -9.64
N LEU A 148 3.92 -3.70 -9.10
CA LEU A 148 5.20 -4.31 -8.76
C LEU A 148 5.39 -5.62 -9.54
N LYS A 149 6.55 -5.78 -10.18
CA LYS A 149 6.96 -7.04 -10.81
C LYS A 149 8.32 -7.46 -10.30
N SER A 150 8.52 -8.77 -10.20
CA SER A 150 9.86 -9.33 -10.10
C SER A 150 10.58 -9.03 -11.42
N GLY A 151 11.64 -8.22 -11.33
CA GLY A 151 12.61 -8.10 -12.43
C GLY A 151 13.52 -9.31 -12.49
#